data_AF-A0A6F9B5C4-F1
#
_entry.id   AF-A0A6F9B5C4-F1
#
_cell.length_a   1.000
_cell.length_b   1.000
_cell.length_c   1.000
_cell.angle_alpha   90.00
_cell.angle_beta   90.00
_cell.angle_gamma   90.00
#
_symmetry.space_group_name_H-M   'P 1'
#
loop_
_entity.id
_entity.type
_entity.pdbx_description
1 polymer ?
#
loop_
_entity_poly.entity_id
_entity_poly.type
_entity_poly.pdbx_seq_one_letter_code
_entity_poly.pdbx_strand_id
1 'polypeptide(L)' 'ETDDYRYFDPKMLRGSESSTPRNKNPFQEAIVFVVGGGNYIEYQNLVDYTKAKPGKRVLYGCSELF' A
#
# COMPACT_ATOMS: atom_id res chain seq x y z
N GLU A 1 6.16 -9.11 9.90
CA GLU A 1 6.92 -8.05 9.22
C GLU A 1 6.07 -6.81 8.92
N THR A 2 4.82 -6.94 8.46
CA THR A 2 3.93 -5.77 8.24
C THR A 2 3.07 -5.39 9.45
N ASP A 3 3.17 -6.11 10.57
CA ASP A 3 2.37 -5.89 11.79
C ASP A 3 2.71 -4.59 12.51
N ASP A 4 3.92 -4.07 12.30
CA ASP A 4 4.38 -2.79 12.84
C ASP A 4 3.86 -1.58 12.06
N TYR A 5 3.18 -1.79 10.92
CA TYR A 5 2.58 -0.71 10.15
C TYR A 5 1.32 -0.19 10.83
N ARG A 6 1.23 1.15 10.94
CA ARG A 6 0.00 1.81 11.38
C ARG A 6 -1.14 1.52 10.41
N TYR A 7 -2.29 1.12 10.95
CA TYR A 7 -3.49 0.82 10.18
C TYR A 7 -4.58 1.85 10.48
N PHE A 8 -5.14 2.44 9.42
CA PHE A 8 -6.16 3.47 9.52
C PHE A 8 -7.34 3.08 8.62
N ASP A 9 -8.56 3.15 9.17
CA ASP A 9 -9.81 3.01 8.41
C ASP A 9 -10.58 4.34 8.48
N PRO A 10 -10.70 5.09 7.37
CA PRO A 10 -11.45 6.35 7.33
C PRO A 10 -12.93 6.20 7.70
N LYS A 11 -13.51 5.00 7.62
CA LYS A 11 -14.91 4.73 7.97
C LYS A 11 -15.12 4.53 9.46
N MET A 12 -14.05 4.28 10.22
CA MET A 12 -14.14 4.21 11.68
C MET A 12 -14.13 5.62 12.26
N LEU A 13 -15.21 6.01 12.96
CA LEU A 13 -15.19 7.22 13.78
C LEU A 13 -14.07 7.09 14.81
N ARG A 14 -13.17 8.09 14.86
CA ARG A 14 -11.94 8.15 15.69
C ARG A 14 -12.00 7.26 16.94
N GLY A 15 -11.69 5.99 16.75
CA GLY A 15 -11.61 4.98 17.80
C GLY A 15 -10.19 4.90 18.29
N SER A 16 -10.02 4.52 19.56
CA SER A 16 -8.72 4.31 20.20
C SER A 16 -7.72 3.61 19.27
N GLU A 17 -6.55 4.22 19.03
CA GLU A 17 -5.49 3.74 18.12
C GLU A 17 -5.08 2.27 18.35
N SER A 18 -5.35 1.76 19.54
CA SER A 18 -4.96 0.44 20.02
C SER A 18 -5.85 -0.73 19.56
N SER A 19 -6.94 -0.50 18.80
CA SER A 19 -7.90 -1.58 18.51
C SER A 19 -8.54 -1.59 17.11
N THR A 20 -7.97 -0.88 16.12
CA THR A 20 -8.49 -0.93 14.75
C THR A 20 -8.37 -2.37 14.19
N PRO A 21 -9.48 -3.07 13.91
CA PRO A 21 -9.42 -4.43 13.39
C PRO A 21 -8.79 -4.41 12.00
N ARG A 22 -7.60 -4.99 11.86
CA ARG A 22 -6.93 -5.06 10.55
C ARG A 22 -7.65 -6.07 9.68
N ASN A 23 -8.23 -5.62 8.58
CA ASN A 23 -8.77 -6.54 7.58
C ASN A 23 -7.62 -7.37 6.98
N LYS A 24 -7.63 -8.68 7.22
CA LYS A 24 -6.61 -9.62 6.72
C LYS A 24 -6.91 -10.12 5.31
N ASN A 25 -8.09 -9.80 4.76
CA ASN A 25 -8.43 -10.21 3.40
C ASN A 25 -7.53 -9.47 2.39
N PRO A 26 -7.03 -10.18 1.37
CA PRO A 26 -6.13 -9.58 0.40
C PRO A 26 -6.87 -8.59 -0.51
N PHE A 27 -6.43 -7.33 -0.50
CA PHE A 27 -6.97 -6.27 -1.35
C PHE A 27 -6.70 -6.54 -2.84
N GLN A 28 -7.68 -6.25 -3.70
CA GLN A 28 -7.51 -6.32 -5.17
C GLN A 28 -6.76 -5.10 -5.70
N GLU A 29 -6.93 -3.95 -5.05
CA GLU A 29 -6.31 -2.68 -5.47
C GLU A 29 -5.56 -2.05 -4.31
N ALA A 30 -4.43 -1.43 -4.61
CA ALA A 30 -3.62 -0.71 -3.64
C ALA A 30 -2.99 0.54 -4.26
N ILE A 31 -2.77 1.55 -3.42
CA ILE A 31 -1.96 2.73 -3.75
C ILE A 31 -0.71 2.66 -2.88
N VAL A 32 0.47 2.74 -3.50
CA VAL A 32 1.76 2.82 -2.83
C VAL A 32 2.32 4.21 -3.09
N PHE A 33 2.55 4.97 -2.02
CA PHE A 33 3.12 6.31 -2.11
C PHE A 33 4.41 6.39 -1.30
N VAL A 34 5.53 6.65 -1.98
CA VAL A 34 6.84 6.85 -1.35
C VAL A 34 7.01 8.34 -1.02
N VAL A 35 7.18 8.65 0.27
CA VAL A 35 7.46 10.02 0.71
C VAL A 35 8.95 10.30 0.50
N GLY A 36 9.28 11.36 -0.23
CA GLY A 36 10.63 11.64 -0.70
C GLY A 36 10.86 11.12 -2.12
N GLY A 37 11.99 10.46 -2.36
CA GLY A 37 12.39 9.98 -3.67
C GLY A 37 11.89 8.58 -4.01
N GLY A 38 11.18 8.46 -5.11
CA GLY A 38 10.88 7.19 -5.78
C GLY A 38 11.70 7.02 -7.05
N ASN A 39 11.72 5.82 -7.62
CA ASN A 39 12.45 5.55 -8.86
C ASN A 39 11.74 4.50 -9.75
N TYR A 40 12.18 4.43 -11.00
CA TYR A 40 11.59 3.52 -11.99
C TYR A 40 11.85 2.02 -11.72
N ILE A 41 12.89 1.67 -10.97
CA ILE A 41 13.17 0.27 -10.61
C ILE A 41 12.10 -0.23 -9.62
N GLU A 42 11.75 0.57 -8.62
CA GLU A 42 10.65 0.25 -7.69
C GLU A 42 9.32 0.07 -8.41
N TYR A 43 9.01 1.00 -9.33
CA TYR A 43 7.83 0.89 -10.19
C TYR A 43 7.84 -0.40 -11.00
N GLN A 44 8.95 -0.72 -11.67
CA GLN A 44 9.08 -1.91 -12.51
C GLN A 44 8.89 -3.20 -11.70
N ASN A 45 9.47 -3.25 -10.49
CA ASN A 45 9.28 -4.37 -9.57
C ASN A 45 7.81 -4.57 -9.21
N LEU A 46 7.05 -3.49 -8.95
CA LEU A 46 5.61 -3.56 -8.66
C LEU A 46 4.79 -3.97 -9.89
N VAL A 47 5.14 -3.48 -11.07
CA VAL A 47 4.51 -3.90 -12.33
C VAL A 47 4.67 -5.40 -12.53
N ASP A 48 5.89 -5.93 -12.41
CA ASP A 48 6.15 -7.35 -12.60
C ASP A 48 5.48 -8.21 -11.52
N TYR A 49 5.42 -7.71 -10.29
CA TYR A 49 4.63 -8.33 -9.21
C TYR A 49 3.15 -8.46 -9.58
N THR A 50 2.52 -7.41 -10.13
CA THR A 50 1.10 -7.45 -10.52
C THR A 50 0.84 -8.35 -11.73
N LYS A 51 1.75 -8.43 -12.69
CA LYS A 51 1.64 -9.37 -13.82
C LYS A 51 1.58 -10.83 -13.36
N ALA A 52 2.35 -11.18 -12.33
CA ALA A 52 2.36 -12.51 -11.74
C ALA A 52 1.11 -12.83 -10.88
N LYS A 53 0.28 -11.82 -10.56
CA LYS A 53 -0.89 -11.95 -9.68
C LYS A 53 -2.15 -11.40 -10.34
N PRO A 54 -2.86 -12.21 -11.15
CA PRO A 54 -4.09 -11.80 -11.82
C PRO A 54 -5.11 -11.20 -10.85
N GLY A 55 -5.75 -10.11 -11.26
CA GLY A 55 -6.74 -9.40 -10.44
C GLY A 55 -6.14 -8.52 -9.33
N LYS A 56 -4.82 -8.32 -9.30
CA LYS A 56 -4.17 -7.31 -8.46
C LYS A 56 -3.79 -6.08 -9.28
N ARG A 57 -4.09 -4.90 -8.75
CA ARG A 57 -3.73 -3.60 -9.33
C ARG A 57 -3.00 -2.75 -8.28
N VAL A 58 -1.87 -2.19 -8.66
CA VAL A 58 -1.09 -1.30 -7.79
C VAL A 58 -0.84 0.02 -8.52
N LEU A 59 -1.22 1.13 -7.91
CA LEU A 59 -0.84 2.47 -8.33
C LEU A 59 0.38 2.89 -7.53
N TYR A 60 1.48 3.21 -8.20
CA TYR A 60 2.69 3.72 -7.58
C TYR A 60 2.79 5.24 -7.74
N GLY A 61 3.19 5.93 -6.69
CA GLY A 61 3.50 7.35 -6.68
C GLY A 61 4.63 7.67 -5.70
N CYS A 62 5.24 8.82 -5.89
CA CYS A 62 6.26 9.35 -4.99
C CYS A 62 6.17 10.88 -4.94
N SER A 63 6.90 11.50 -4.01
CA SER A 63 6.96 12.96 -3.92
C SER A 63 7.84 13.54 -5.05
N GLU A 64 8.98 12.90 -5.31
CA GLU A 64 9.93 13.25 -6.36
C GLU A 64 10.43 11.97 -7.07
N LEU A 65 10.60 12.02 -8.39
CA LEU A 65 11.04 10.88 -9.18
C LEU A 65 12.50 11.05 -9.61
N PHE A 66 13.31 10.04 -9.30
CA PHE A 66 14.74 9.98 -9.62
C PHE A 66 15.07 8.84 -10.58
#